data_AF-A0A553AK23-F1
#
_entry.id   AF-A0A553AK23-F1
#
_cell.length_a   1.000
_cell.length_b   1.000
_cell.length_c   1.000
_cell.angle_alpha   90.00
_cell.angle_beta   90.00
_cell.angle_gamma   90.00
#
_symmetry.space_group_name_H-M   'P 1'
#
loop_
_entity.id
_entity.type
_entity.pdbx_description
1 polymer ?
#
loop_
_entity_poly.entity_id
_entity_poly.type
_entity_poly.pdbx_seq_one_letter_code
_entity_poly.pdbx_strand_id
1 'polypeptide(L)'
;MRKLFIVLASFFTVLGIIFTILPLGTIALIPIALALLFALLVLIKSEATQKKFPIMLLILSALTLFIVIGREAFVKDEVIVDTQFDQKKIESKTEAKKDLEELEGM
;
A
#
# COMPACT_ATOMS: atom_id res chain seq x y z
N MET A 1 -10.66 18.96 -23.92
CA MET A 1 -10.89 18.29 -22.63
C MET A 1 -10.58 16.79 -22.63
N ARG A 2 -11.18 15.95 -23.50
CA ARG A 2 -10.98 14.49 -23.47
C ARG A 2 -9.51 14.03 -23.53
N LYS A 3 -8.72 14.64 -24.44
CA LYS A 3 -7.30 14.33 -24.62
C LYS A 3 -6.47 14.56 -23.35
N LEU A 4 -6.76 15.62 -22.59
CA LEU A 4 -6.07 15.91 -21.32
C LEU A 4 -6.30 14.79 -20.31
N PHE A 5 -7.54 14.37 -20.11
CA PHE A 5 -7.86 13.28 -19.19
C PHE A 5 -7.28 11.94 -19.63
N ILE A 6 -7.16 11.69 -20.95
CA ILE A 6 -6.48 10.50 -21.47
C ILE A 6 -4.99 10.51 -21.12
N VAL A 7 -4.30 11.63 -21.36
CA VAL A 7 -2.88 11.78 -21.01
C VAL A 7 -2.68 11.61 -19.51
N LEU A 8 -3.56 12.23 -18.70
CA LEU A 8 -3.50 12.16 -17.25
C LEU A 8 -3.76 10.74 -16.73
N ALA A 9 -4.81 10.07 -17.23
CA ALA A 9 -5.10 8.68 -16.90
C ALA A 9 -3.92 7.78 -17.26
N SER A 10 -3.37 7.92 -18.47
CA SER A 10 -2.22 7.13 -18.91
C SER A 10 -0.99 7.36 -18.03
N PHE A 11 -0.70 8.60 -17.65
CA PHE A 11 0.40 8.95 -16.76
C PHE A 11 0.22 8.28 -15.39
N PHE A 12 -0.95 8.42 -14.77
CA PHE A 12 -1.23 7.81 -13.47
C PHE A 12 -1.30 6.28 -13.52
N THR A 13 -1.74 5.67 -14.63
CA THR A 13 -1.69 4.21 -14.81
C THR A 13 -0.25 3.72 -14.82
N VAL A 14 0.65 4.37 -15.55
CA VAL A 14 2.08 4.02 -15.56
C VAL A 14 2.70 4.22 -14.16
N LEU A 15 2.37 5.34 -13.50
CA LEU A 15 2.84 5.60 -12.13
C LEU A 15 2.34 4.53 -11.15
N GLY A 16 1.08 4.11 -11.27
CA GLY A 16 0.49 3.04 -10.46
C GLY A 16 1.20 1.71 -10.67
N ILE A 17 1.50 1.33 -11.92
CA ILE A 17 2.27 0.12 -12.22
C ILE A 17 3.66 0.17 -11.58
N ILE A 18 4.37 1.31 -11.71
CA ILE A 18 5.68 1.51 -11.07
C ILE A 18 5.54 1.34 -9.56
N PHE A 19 4.54 1.98 -8.94
CA PHE A 19 4.32 1.92 -7.50
C PHE A 19 3.87 0.55 -7.00
N THR A 20 3.28 -0.29 -7.86
CA THR A 20 2.97 -1.69 -7.56
C THR A 20 4.21 -2.57 -7.60
N ILE A 21 5.16 -2.27 -8.51
CA ILE A 21 6.44 -2.99 -8.60
C ILE A 21 7.33 -2.63 -7.42
N LEU A 22 7.38 -1.35 -7.05
CA LEU A 22 8.05 -0.91 -5.83
C LEU A 22 7.21 -1.34 -4.61
N PRO A 23 7.82 -1.79 -3.51
CA PRO A 23 7.09 -2.16 -2.29
C PRO A 23 6.66 -0.91 -1.50
N LEU A 24 5.90 -0.01 -2.14
CA LEU A 24 5.37 1.21 -1.50
C LEU A 24 4.09 0.96 -0.70
N GLY A 25 3.62 -0.30 -0.65
CA GLY A 25 2.40 -0.72 0.04
C GLY A 25 1.18 0.07 -0.41
N THR A 26 0.38 0.49 0.57
CA THR A 26 -0.84 1.30 0.36
C THR A 26 -0.64 2.62 -0.37
N ILE A 27 0.58 3.19 -0.42
CA ILE A 27 0.84 4.45 -1.15
C ILE A 27 0.60 4.28 -2.66
N ALA A 28 0.78 3.07 -3.19
CA ALA A 28 0.46 2.73 -4.58
C ALA A 28 -1.03 2.94 -4.93
N LEU A 29 -1.93 2.90 -3.94
CA LEU A 29 -3.36 3.09 -4.14
C LEU A 29 -3.71 4.50 -4.63
N ILE A 30 -2.93 5.53 -4.25
CA ILE A 30 -3.20 6.93 -4.62
C ILE A 30 -3.14 7.14 -6.14
N PRO A 31 -2.03 6.82 -6.85
CA PRO A 31 -1.99 6.96 -8.31
C PRO A 31 -2.97 6.01 -9.02
N ILE A 32 -3.23 4.82 -8.46
CA ILE A 32 -4.20 3.87 -9.03
C ILE A 32 -5.63 4.43 -8.96
N ALA A 33 -6.03 5.01 -7.82
CA ALA A 33 -7.33 5.62 -7.64
C ALA A 33 -7.53 6.85 -8.56
N LEU A 34 -6.49 7.67 -8.72
CA LEU A 34 -6.51 8.78 -9.67
C LEU A 34 -6.62 8.30 -11.12
N ALA A 35 -5.90 7.25 -11.50
CA ALA A 35 -6.00 6.65 -12.82
C ALA A 35 -7.43 6.16 -13.10
N LEU A 36 -8.04 5.45 -12.14
CA LEU A 36 -9.43 4.98 -12.23
C LEU A 36 -10.40 6.15 -12.41
N LEU A 37 -10.29 7.19 -11.57
CA LEU A 37 -11.15 8.38 -11.65
C LEU A 37 -11.04 9.06 -13.01
N PHE A 38 -9.82 9.31 -13.50
CA PHE A 38 -9.64 9.95 -14.80
C PHE A 38 -10.11 9.07 -15.95
N ALA A 39 -9.86 7.76 -15.91
CA ALA A 39 -10.36 6.83 -16.92
C ALA A 39 -11.90 6.78 -16.96
N LEU A 40 -12.57 6.80 -15.80
CA LEU A 40 -14.04 6.90 -15.68
C LEU A 40 -14.57 8.21 -16.27
N LEU A 41 -13.94 9.34 -15.94
CA LEU A 41 -14.31 10.65 -16.48
C LEU A 41 -14.17 10.71 -18.01
N VAL A 42 -13.12 10.09 -18.57
CA VAL A 42 -12.97 9.95 -20.03
C VAL A 42 -14.10 9.10 -20.60
N LEU A 43 -14.46 8.00 -19.94
CA LEU A 43 -15.48 7.07 -20.40
C LEU A 43 -16.86 7.73 -20.52
N ILE A 44 -17.26 8.51 -19.50
CA ILE A 44 -18.52 9.26 -19.47
C ILE A 44 -18.55 10.32 -20.57
N LYS A 45 -17.40 10.93 -20.87
CA LYS A 45 -17.27 12.00 -21.87
C LYS A 45 -16.97 11.49 -23.29
N SER A 46 -16.77 10.19 -23.48
CA SER A 46 -16.50 9.58 -24.79
C SER A 46 -17.79 9.18 -25.50
N GLU A 47 -17.89 9.49 -26.79
CA GLU A 47 -18.94 8.95 -27.67
C GLU A 47 -18.77 7.44 -27.87
N ALA A 48 -19.86 6.73 -28.20
CA ALA A 48 -19.93 5.26 -28.24
C ALA A 48 -18.77 4.59 -29.01
N THR A 49 -18.29 5.21 -30.09
CA THR A 49 -17.23 4.69 -30.95
C THR A 49 -15.82 4.81 -30.34
N GLN A 50 -15.62 5.68 -29.34
CA GLN A 50 -14.30 6.03 -28.78
C GLN A 50 -14.13 5.56 -27.31
N LYS A 51 -15.00 4.68 -26.83
CA LYS A 51 -14.98 4.16 -25.45
C LYS A 51 -14.00 3.01 -25.22
N LYS A 52 -13.56 2.31 -26.29
CA LYS A 52 -12.70 1.11 -26.19
C LYS A 52 -11.39 1.36 -25.45
N PHE A 53 -10.71 2.46 -25.77
CA PHE A 53 -9.41 2.80 -25.15
C PHE A 53 -9.54 3.21 -23.66
N PRO A 54 -10.48 4.08 -23.27
CA PRO A 54 -10.77 4.36 -21.86
C PRO A 54 -11.18 3.12 -21.05
N ILE A 55 -11.97 2.21 -21.63
CA ILE A 55 -12.36 0.95 -20.99
C ILE A 55 -11.13 0.07 -20.73
N MET A 56 -10.23 -0.05 -21.71
CA MET A 56 -8.99 -0.82 -21.55
C MET A 56 -8.12 -0.26 -20.42
N LEU A 57 -7.96 1.07 -20.32
CA LEU A 57 -7.23 1.71 -19.23
C LEU A 57 -7.87 1.43 -17.86
N LEU A 58 -9.21 1.45 -17.79
CA LEU A 58 -9.96 1.16 -16.57
C LEU A 58 -9.77 -0.28 -16.09
N ILE A 59 -9.86 -1.24 -17.02
CA ILE A 59 -9.63 -2.66 -16.72
C ILE A 59 -8.19 -2.86 -16.26
N LEU A 60 -7.23 -2.23 -16.94
CA LEU A 60 -5.82 -2.32 -16.58
C LEU A 60 -5.56 -1.75 -15.19
N SER A 61 -6.10 -0.57 -14.87
CA SER A 61 -5.93 0.03 -13.54
C SER A 61 -6.62 -0.80 -12.45
N ALA A 62 -7.80 -1.36 -12.72
CA ALA A 62 -8.51 -2.26 -11.81
C ALA A 62 -7.74 -3.56 -11.54
N LEU A 63 -7.08 -4.12 -12.56
CA LEU A 63 -6.18 -5.27 -12.40
C LEU A 63 -5.00 -4.94 -11.48
N THR A 64 -4.33 -3.79 -11.69
CA THR A 64 -3.27 -3.34 -10.76
C THR A 64 -3.77 -3.13 -9.34
N LEU A 65 -4.99 -2.62 -9.17
CA LEU A 65 -5.59 -2.45 -7.85
C LEU A 65 -5.76 -3.81 -7.14
N PHE A 66 -6.29 -4.82 -7.85
CA PHE A 66 -6.42 -6.18 -7.32
C PHE A 66 -5.07 -6.78 -6.92
N ILE A 67 -4.01 -6.53 -7.69
CA ILE A 67 -2.66 -7.01 -7.35
C ILE A 67 -2.15 -6.37 -6.06
N VAL A 68 -2.33 -5.05 -5.89
CA VAL A 68 -1.89 -4.33 -4.69
C VAL A 68 -2.66 -4.79 -3.46
N ILE A 69 -3.99 -4.85 -3.54
CA ILE A 69 -4.85 -5.34 -2.45
C ILE A 69 -4.50 -6.80 -2.12
N GLY A 70 -4.29 -7.63 -3.14
CA GLY A 70 -3.90 -9.02 -2.95
C GLY A 70 -2.55 -9.15 -2.23
N ARG A 71 -1.56 -8.34 -2.59
CA ARG A 71 -0.27 -8.31 -1.89
C ARG A 71 -0.39 -7.85 -0.44
N GLU A 72 -1.10 -6.75 -0.18
CA GLU A 72 -1.35 -6.23 1.17
C GLU A 72 -2.13 -7.22 2.05
N ALA A 73 -3.12 -7.93 1.50
CA ALA A 73 -3.92 -8.89 2.25
C ALA A 73 -3.17 -10.20 2.55
N PHE A 74 -2.25 -10.62 1.67
CA PHE A 74 -1.45 -11.85 1.85
C PHE A 74 -0.18 -11.63 2.67
N VAL A 75 0.43 -10.44 2.59
CA VAL A 75 1.53 -10.05 3.48
C VAL A 75 0.91 -9.50 4.74
N LYS A 76 0.43 -10.40 5.60
CA LYS A 76 0.13 -10.05 6.99
C LYS A 76 1.40 -9.41 7.55
N ASP A 77 1.31 -8.15 7.97
CA ASP A 77 2.24 -7.62 8.95
C ASP A 77 2.14 -8.53 10.16
N GLU A 78 2.98 -9.56 10.18
CA GLU A 78 3.29 -10.26 11.40
C GLU A 78 3.97 -9.21 12.27
N VAL A 79 3.16 -8.54 13.07
CA VAL A 79 3.63 -7.93 14.31
C VAL A 79 4.06 -9.11 15.15
N ILE A 80 5.27 -9.62 14.88
CA ILE A 80 5.96 -10.55 15.75
C ILE A 80 6.05 -9.74 17.04
N VAL A 81 5.18 -10.05 18.00
CA VAL A 81 5.35 -9.60 19.37
C VAL A 81 6.76 -10.05 19.71
N ASP A 82 7.65 -9.08 19.85
CA ASP A 82 9.06 -9.32 20.10
C ASP A 82 9.17 -9.93 21.49
N THR A 83 8.98 -11.25 21.56
CA THR A 83 9.01 -12.05 22.78
C THR A 83 10.39 -11.97 23.42
N GLN A 84 11.44 -11.69 22.64
CA GLN A 84 12.75 -11.35 23.16
C GLN A 84 12.75 -10.03 23.93
N PHE A 85 12.07 -8.99 23.45
CA PHE A 85 11.95 -7.72 24.17
C PHE A 85 11.22 -7.89 25.51
N ASP A 86 10.13 -8.68 25.53
CA ASP A 86 9.40 -8.98 26.77
C ASP A 86 10.22 -9.83 27.76
N GLN A 87 10.94 -10.86 27.28
CA GLN A 87 11.86 -11.64 28.12
C GLN A 87 12.98 -10.78 28.69
N LYS A 88 13.61 -9.94 27.86
CA LYS A 88 14.70 -9.04 28.27
C LYS A 88 14.23 -8.01 29.30
N LYS A 89 12.97 -7.57 29.22
CA LYS A 89 12.35 -6.67 30.20
C LYS A 89 12.07 -7.37 31.54
N ILE A 90 11.70 -8.66 31.52
CA ILE A 90 11.51 -9.46 32.74
C ILE A 90 12.87 -9.77 33.38
N GLU A 91 13.86 -10.19 32.60
CA GLU A 91 15.23 -10.45 33.07
C GLU A 91 15.84 -9.19 33.67
N SER A 92 15.80 -8.06 32.97
CA SER A 92 16.36 -6.79 33.46
C SER A 92 15.66 -6.29 34.74
N LYS A 93 14.35 -6.53 34.90
CA LYS A 93 13.65 -6.24 36.16
C LYS A 93 14.03 -7.19 37.30
N THR A 94 14.34 -8.43 36.97
CA THR A 94 14.71 -9.45 37.96
C THR A 94 16.14 -9.22 38.44
N GLU A 95 17.04 -8.92 37.52
CA GLU A 95 18.43 -8.56 37.78
C GLU A 95 18.51 -7.26 38.59
N ALA A 96 17.80 -6.20 38.19
CA ALA A 96 17.76 -4.95 38.95
C ALA A 96 17.18 -5.12 40.37
N LYS A 97 16.22 -6.03 40.58
CA LYS A 97 15.74 -6.35 41.93
C LYS A 97 16.80 -7.08 42.74
N LYS A 98 17.52 -8.01 42.12
CA LYS A 98 18.58 -8.79 42.77
C LYS A 98 19.74 -7.91 43.20
N ASP A 99 20.14 -6.97 42.35
CA ASP A 99 21.19 -5.99 42.65
C ASP A 99 20.76 -5.05 43.80
N LEU A 100 19.48 -4.68 43.87
CA LEU A 100 18.95 -3.89 44.99
C LEU A 100 18.90 -4.68 46.30
N GLU A 101 18.48 -5.95 46.26
CA GLU A 101 18.47 -6.83 47.44
C GLU A 101 19.90 -7.10 47.96
N GLU A 102 20.88 -7.21 47.07
CA GLU A 102 22.29 -7.37 47.44
C GLU A 102 22.90 -6.08 48.03
N LEU A 103 22.47 -4.91 47.56
CA LEU A 103 22.86 -3.61 48.13
C LEU A 103 22.20 -3.32 49.49
N GLU A 104 20.98 -3.81 49.72
CA GLU A 104 20.27 -3.68 51.01
C GLU A 104 20.68 -4.75 52.04
N GLY A 105 21.28 -5.86 51.59
CA GLY A 105 21.77 -6.95 52.44
C GLY A 105 23.18 -6.76 53.01
N MET A 106 23.84 -5.64 52.72
CA MET A 106 25.10 -5.19 53.36
C MET A 106 24.83 -4.19 54.48
#